data_AF-A0AAE9DI54-F1
#
_entry.id   AF-A0AAE9DI54-F1
#
_cell.length_a   1.000
_cell.length_b   1.000
_cell.length_c   1.000
_cell.angle_alpha   90.00
_cell.angle_beta   90.00
_cell.angle_gamma   90.00
#
_symmetry.space_group_name_H-M   'P 1'
#
loop_
_entity.id
_entity.type
_entity.pdbx_description
1 polymer ?
#
loop_
_entity_poly.entity_id
_entity_poly.type
_entity_poly.pdbx_seq_one_letter_code
_entity_poly.pdbx_strand_id
1 'polypeptide(L)'
;MKGVADGGINVPHSESRFFGFDQESKDYNAEAHRDRILGKHVADYMSLLKEEDEDRYKRQFSKFLSNGMNADNLVATYQKAHANIRADPSPSAKKAAKPSKRHTAKRLTYDERKQRVADKKALLLQLKEQQQE
;
A
#
# COMPACT_ATOMS: atom_id res chain seq x y z
N MET A 1 -1.13 6.98 -16.18
CA MET A 1 -1.19 7.19 -17.64
C MET A 1 -0.04 8.07 -18.11
N LYS A 2 0.05 9.36 -17.75
CA LYS A 2 1.11 10.27 -18.24
C LYS A 2 2.53 9.70 -18.08
N GLY A 3 2.86 9.14 -16.90
CA GLY A 3 4.18 8.52 -16.68
C GLY A 3 4.51 7.33 -17.60
N VAL A 4 3.52 6.62 -18.15
CA VAL A 4 3.73 5.55 -19.14
C VAL A 4 4.05 6.13 -20.51
N ALA A 5 3.33 7.19 -20.91
CA ALA A 5 3.62 7.94 -22.12
C ALA A 5 5.02 8.58 -22.07
N ASP A 6 5.40 9.17 -20.94
CA ASP A 6 6.75 9.73 -20.72
C ASP A 6 7.84 8.66 -20.62
N GLY A 7 7.45 7.41 -20.36
CA GLY A 7 8.33 6.24 -20.41
C GLY A 7 8.58 5.70 -21.82
N GLY A 8 7.99 6.31 -22.85
CA GLY A 8 8.19 5.94 -24.25
C GLY A 8 7.16 4.97 -24.84
N ILE A 9 6.12 4.60 -24.09
CA ILE A 9 5.03 3.76 -24.61
C ILE A 9 3.98 4.66 -25.25
N ASN A 10 3.65 4.38 -26.52
CA ASN A 10 2.60 5.13 -27.21
C ASN A 10 1.21 4.75 -26.65
N VAL A 11 0.63 5.66 -25.88
CA VAL A 11 -0.72 5.53 -25.32
C VAL A 11 -1.59 6.60 -25.97
N PRO A 12 -2.68 6.26 -26.67
CA PRO A 12 -3.59 7.26 -27.22
C PRO A 12 -4.27 8.01 -26.07
N HIS A 13 -4.10 9.33 -26.02
CA HIS A 13 -4.69 10.18 -24.98
C HIS A 13 -4.92 11.62 -25.48
N SER A 14 -5.69 12.37 -24.69
CA SER A 14 -5.96 13.81 -24.87
C SER A 14 -5.52 14.56 -23.61
N GLU A 15 -5.13 15.83 -23.75
CA GLU A 15 -4.73 16.71 -22.66
C GLU A 15 -5.90 17.15 -21.78
N SER A 16 -7.14 16.95 -22.23
CA SER A 16 -8.37 17.35 -21.53
C SER A 16 -8.56 16.76 -20.13
N ARG A 17 -7.80 15.73 -19.77
CA ARG A 17 -7.85 15.06 -18.47
C ARG A 17 -6.59 15.27 -17.64
N PHE A 18 -5.64 16.06 -18.13
CA PHE A 18 -4.47 16.44 -17.36
C PHE A 18 -4.77 17.64 -16.47
N PHE A 19 -4.03 17.70 -15.36
CA PHE A 19 -4.09 18.85 -14.47
C PHE A 19 -3.57 20.08 -15.21
N GLY A 20 -4.23 21.23 -15.02
CA GLY A 20 -3.91 22.46 -15.76
C GLY A 20 -4.67 22.62 -17.07
N PHE A 21 -5.53 21.67 -17.46
CA PHE A 21 -6.50 21.89 -18.53
C PHE A 21 -7.70 22.67 -17.99
N ASP A 22 -8.05 23.77 -18.65
CA ASP A 22 -9.26 24.54 -18.37
C ASP A 22 -10.37 24.16 -19.35
N GLN A 23 -11.54 23.80 -18.82
CA GLN A 23 -12.67 23.34 -19.62
C GLN A 23 -13.37 24.49 -20.37
N GLU A 24 -13.28 25.72 -19.87
CA GLU A 24 -13.93 26.88 -20.49
C GLU A 24 -13.10 27.42 -21.66
N SER A 25 -11.84 27.76 -21.41
CA SER A 25 -10.92 28.23 -22.46
C SER A 25 -10.45 27.13 -23.40
N LYS A 26 -10.53 25.86 -22.99
CA LYS A 26 -9.93 24.69 -23.66
C LYS A 26 -8.41 24.78 -23.76
N ASP A 27 -7.78 25.62 -22.94
CA ASP A 27 -6.34 25.79 -22.89
C ASP A 27 -5.70 24.84 -21.87
N TYR A 28 -4.47 24.43 -22.16
CA TYR A 28 -3.70 23.51 -21.34
C TYR A 28 -2.43 24.16 -20.80
N ASN A 29 -2.35 24.31 -19.48
CA ASN A 29 -1.16 24.79 -18.78
C ASN A 29 -0.22 23.63 -18.42
N ALA A 30 0.82 23.45 -19.24
CA ALA A 30 1.84 22.42 -19.05
C ALA A 30 2.70 22.61 -17.80
N GLU A 31 2.95 23.86 -17.37
CA GLU A 31 3.74 24.16 -16.18
C GLU A 31 3.01 23.74 -14.91
N ALA A 32 1.71 24.07 -14.81
CA ALA A 32 0.86 23.61 -13.72
C ALA A 32 0.79 22.08 -13.64
N HIS A 33 0.73 21.39 -14.80
CA HIS A 33 0.79 19.93 -14.82
C HIS A 33 2.12 19.39 -14.31
N ARG A 34 3.25 19.98 -14.73
CA ARG A 34 4.59 19.59 -14.28
C ARG A 34 4.74 19.76 -12.77
N ASP A 35 4.30 20.89 -12.23
CA ASP A 35 4.32 21.17 -10.80
C ASP A 35 3.45 20.18 -10.01
N ARG A 36 2.32 19.76 -10.60
CA ARG A 36 1.47 18.72 -10.03
C ARG A 36 2.18 17.36 -9.97
N ILE A 37 2.90 16.99 -11.04
CA ILE A 37 3.67 15.74 -11.13
C ILE A 37 4.79 15.70 -10.09
N LEU A 38 5.51 16.81 -9.93
CA LEU A 38 6.62 16.92 -8.98
C LEU A 38 6.20 17.16 -7.53
N GLY A 39 4.89 17.21 -7.25
CA GLY A 39 4.38 17.32 -5.89
C GLY A 39 4.47 18.71 -5.27
N LYS A 40 4.69 19.76 -6.06
CA LYS A 40 4.85 21.15 -5.56
C LYS A 40 3.63 21.61 -4.73
N HIS A 41 2.42 21.36 -5.21
CA HIS A 41 1.19 21.61 -4.46
C HIS A 41 1.14 20.96 -3.06
N VAL A 42 1.78 19.80 -2.85
CA VAL A 42 1.89 19.18 -1.51
C VAL A 42 2.92 19.94 -0.69
N ALA A 43 4.06 20.32 -1.27
CA ALA A 43 5.06 21.14 -0.60
C ALA A 43 4.49 22.50 -0.18
N ASP A 44 3.74 23.17 -1.05
CA ASP A 44 3.06 24.43 -0.74
C ASP A 44 2.08 24.26 0.41
N TYR A 45 1.29 23.17 0.42
CA TYR A 45 0.36 22.87 1.51
C TYR A 45 1.07 22.50 2.82
N MET A 46 2.23 21.82 2.74
CA MET A 46 3.09 21.54 3.89
C MET A 46 3.63 22.83 4.49
N SER A 47 4.07 23.79 3.66
CA SER A 47 4.55 25.10 4.12
C SER A 47 3.43 25.91 4.76
N LEU A 48 2.27 25.99 4.11
CA LEU A 48 1.10 26.69 4.64
C LEU A 48 0.68 26.14 6.01
N LEU A 49 0.51 24.83 6.14
CA LEU A 49 0.13 24.21 7.41
C LEU A 49 1.19 24.37 8.50
N LYS A 50 2.47 24.38 8.13
CA LYS A 50 3.55 24.59 9.09
C LYS A 50 3.53 26.00 9.68
N GLU A 51 3.08 26.99 8.92
CA GLU A 51 2.94 28.38 9.37
C GLU A 51 1.63 28.61 10.13
N GLU A 52 0.52 28.01 9.70
CA GLU A 52 -0.80 28.24 10.29
C GLU A 52 -1.10 27.37 11.53
N ASP A 53 -0.82 26.06 11.48
CA ASP A 53 -1.23 25.09 12.49
C ASP A 53 -0.27 23.88 12.52
N GLU A 54 0.73 23.95 13.40
CA GLU A 54 1.76 22.92 13.53
C GLU A 54 1.20 21.55 13.98
N ASP A 55 0.09 21.54 14.73
CA ASP A 55 -0.54 20.28 15.18
C ASP A 55 -1.22 19.56 14.01
N ARG A 56 -1.92 20.31 13.14
CA ARG A 56 -2.43 19.76 11.88
C ARG A 56 -1.31 19.32 10.96
N TYR A 57 -0.22 20.08 10.88
CA TYR A 57 0.95 19.70 10.08
C TYR A 57 1.51 18.34 10.53
N LYS A 58 1.75 18.16 11.83
CA LYS A 58 2.23 16.89 12.41
C LYS A 58 1.23 15.75 12.16
N ARG A 59 -0.08 16.01 12.31
CA ARG A 59 -1.12 14.99 12.07
C ARG A 59 -1.16 14.54 10.61
N GLN A 60 -1.20 15.48 9.68
CA GLN A 60 -1.37 15.22 8.25
C GLN A 60 -0.10 14.61 7.63
N PHE A 61 1.08 15.09 8.03
CA PHE A 61 2.37 14.74 7.43
C PHE A 61 3.26 13.89 8.34
N SER A 62 2.72 13.26 9.38
CA SER A 62 3.46 12.39 10.31
C SER A 62 4.42 11.41 9.63
N LYS A 63 3.96 10.71 8.59
CA LYS A 63 4.78 9.75 7.82
C LYS A 63 5.85 10.41 6.95
N PHE A 64 5.63 11.64 6.49
CA PHE A 64 6.64 12.38 5.74
C PHE A 64 7.78 12.76 6.69
N LEU A 65 7.43 13.30 7.86
CA LEU A 65 8.37 13.66 8.90
C LEU A 65 9.18 12.45 9.39
N SER A 66 8.53 11.30 9.60
CA SER A 66 9.24 10.07 10.01
C SER A 66 10.24 9.55 8.98
N ASN A 67 10.06 9.90 7.70
CA ASN A 67 10.95 9.51 6.60
C ASN A 67 11.90 10.65 6.18
N GLY A 68 11.94 11.77 6.92
CA GLY A 68 12.80 12.91 6.62
C GLY A 68 12.37 13.70 5.36
N MET A 69 11.11 13.61 4.96
CA MET A 69 10.55 14.35 3.83
C MET A 69 9.90 15.66 4.30
N ASN A 70 10.33 16.77 3.71
CA ASN A 70 9.89 18.14 4.01
C ASN A 70 9.47 18.84 2.72
N ALA A 71 8.85 20.02 2.82
CA ALA A 71 8.41 20.81 1.66
C ALA A 71 9.55 21.05 0.65
N ASP A 72 10.73 21.44 1.13
CA ASP A 72 11.87 21.81 0.29
C ASP A 72 12.46 20.62 -0.49
N ASN A 73 12.45 19.43 0.10
CA ASN A 73 13.09 18.25 -0.50
C ASN A 73 12.14 17.39 -1.35
N LEU A 74 10.83 17.67 -1.32
CA LEU A 74 9.83 16.82 -1.95
C LEU A 74 9.99 16.77 -3.47
N VAL A 75 10.16 17.94 -4.10
CA VAL A 75 10.36 18.07 -5.56
C VAL A 75 11.64 17.35 -6.00
N ALA A 76 12.74 17.61 -5.29
CA ALA A 76 14.03 16.99 -5.57
C ALA A 76 13.98 15.46 -5.40
N THR A 77 13.20 14.97 -4.43
CA THR A 77 13.03 13.53 -4.20
C THR A 77 12.33 12.85 -5.37
N TYR A 78 11.28 13.44 -5.94
CA TYR A 78 10.63 12.89 -7.15
C TYR A 78 11.56 12.89 -8.36
N GLN A 79 12.32 13.97 -8.58
CA GLN A 79 13.30 14.04 -9.67
C GLN A 79 14.37 12.95 -9.54
N LYS A 80 14.91 12.76 -8.33
CA LYS A 80 15.87 11.70 -8.03
C LYS A 80 15.26 10.31 -8.22
N ALA A 81 14.03 10.09 -7.78
CA ALA A 81 13.33 8.83 -7.99
C ALA A 81 13.16 8.52 -9.48
N HIS A 82 12.76 9.50 -10.30
CA HIS A 82 12.65 9.32 -11.75
C HIS A 82 14.00 9.01 -12.41
N ALA A 83 15.09 9.66 -11.97
CA ALA A 83 16.43 9.35 -12.46
C ALA A 83 16.84 7.91 -12.11
N ASN A 84 16.60 7.48 -10.87
CA ASN A 84 16.93 6.13 -10.41
C ASN A 84 16.13 5.05 -11.17
N ILE A 85 14.83 5.24 -11.39
CA ILE A 85 13.98 4.29 -12.14
C ILE A 85 14.44 4.16 -13.60
N ARG A 86 14.89 5.26 -14.22
CA ARG A 86 15.46 5.22 -15.58
C ARG A 86 16.82 4.53 -15.62
N ALA A 87 17.63 4.68 -14.58
CA ALA A 87 18.94 4.05 -14.49
C ALA A 87 18.84 2.53 -14.27
N ASP A 88 17.94 2.09 -13.38
CA ASP A 88 17.66 0.68 -13.13
C ASP A 88 16.15 0.45 -13.01
N PRO A 89 15.50 -0.06 -14.09
CA PRO A 89 14.09 -0.38 -14.08
C PRO A 89 13.80 -1.78 -13.49
N SER A 90 14.83 -2.53 -13.08
CA SER A 90 14.65 -3.91 -12.62
C SER A 90 13.89 -3.97 -11.29
N PRO A 91 12.96 -4.93 -11.12
CA PRO A 91 12.29 -5.12 -9.84
C PRO A 91 13.28 -5.59 -8.77
N SER A 92 13.15 -5.06 -7.56
CA SER A 92 13.96 -5.53 -6.43
C SER A 92 13.65 -7.01 -6.10
N ALA A 93 14.69 -7.74 -5.71
CA ALA A 93 14.55 -9.15 -5.35
C ALA A 93 13.58 -9.32 -4.17
N LYS A 94 12.62 -10.24 -4.33
CA LYS A 94 11.69 -10.59 -3.25
C LYS A 94 12.47 -11.22 -2.10
N LYS A 95 12.21 -10.75 -0.87
CA LYS A 95 12.75 -11.41 0.33
C LYS A 95 12.24 -12.84 0.39
N ALA A 96 13.13 -13.79 0.68
CA ALA A 96 12.76 -15.19 0.83
C ALA A 96 11.68 -15.35 1.91
N ALA A 97 10.68 -16.18 1.65
CA ALA A 97 9.62 -16.43 2.59
C ALA A 97 10.20 -17.08 3.86
N LYS A 98 9.92 -16.49 5.02
CA LYS A 98 10.26 -17.11 6.30
C LYS A 98 9.36 -18.34 6.51
N PRO A 99 9.85 -19.40 7.17
CA PRO A 99 9.00 -20.51 7.56
C PRO A 99 7.85 -19.97 8.42
N SER A 100 6.61 -20.10 7.94
CA SER A 100 5.45 -19.58 8.65
C SER A 100 4.93 -20.63 9.63
N LYS A 101 4.40 -20.16 10.77
CA LYS A 101 3.64 -21.04 11.65
C LYS A 101 2.35 -21.44 10.92
N ARG A 102 1.94 -22.69 11.10
CA ARG A 102 0.64 -23.15 10.60
C ARG A 102 -0.46 -22.60 11.51
N HIS A 103 -1.39 -21.83 10.95
CA HIS A 103 -2.55 -21.29 11.68
C HIS A 103 -3.74 -22.25 11.72
N THR A 104 -3.70 -23.32 10.95
CA THR A 104 -4.78 -24.32 10.88
C THR A 104 -4.46 -25.55 11.73
N ALA A 105 -5.49 -26.17 12.30
CA ALA A 105 -5.35 -27.41 13.05
C ALA A 105 -4.72 -28.51 12.17
N LYS A 106 -3.82 -29.31 12.74
CA LYS A 106 -3.25 -30.48 12.07
C LYS A 106 -4.36 -31.48 11.74
N ARG A 107 -4.30 -32.07 10.53
CA ARG A 107 -5.23 -33.14 10.17
C ARG A 107 -4.88 -34.35 11.04
N LEU A 108 -5.88 -34.89 11.73
CA LEU A 108 -5.69 -36.04 12.60
C LEU A 108 -5.15 -37.23 11.81
N THR A 109 -4.30 -37.99 12.45
CA THR A 109 -3.82 -39.29 11.97
C THR A 109 -4.94 -40.33 12.02
N TYR A 110 -4.71 -41.51 11.43
CA TYR A 110 -5.69 -42.59 11.46
C TYR A 110 -5.91 -43.12 12.88
N ASP A 111 -4.83 -43.30 13.64
CA ASP A 111 -4.88 -43.83 15.00
C ASP A 111 -5.59 -42.88 15.98
N GLU A 112 -5.29 -41.57 15.90
CA GLU A 112 -6.01 -40.54 16.68
C GLU A 112 -7.51 -40.50 16.34
N ARG A 113 -7.88 -40.73 15.08
CA ARG A 113 -9.30 -40.87 14.69
C ARG A 113 -9.93 -42.12 15.30
N LYS A 114 -9.22 -43.25 15.31
CA LYS A 114 -9.70 -44.53 15.87
C LYS A 114 -9.87 -44.44 17.39
N GLN A 115 -8.90 -43.87 18.08
CA GLN A 115 -8.97 -43.60 19.53
C GLN A 115 -10.15 -42.70 19.86
N ARG A 116 -10.31 -41.57 19.15
CA ARG A 116 -11.47 -40.69 19.34
C ARG A 116 -12.81 -41.41 19.19
N VAL A 117 -12.93 -42.34 18.25
CA VAL A 117 -14.16 -43.14 18.08
C VAL A 117 -14.34 -44.10 19.26
N ALA A 118 -13.28 -44.74 19.74
CA ALA A 118 -13.33 -45.62 20.91
C ALA A 118 -13.73 -44.85 22.18
N ASP A 119 -13.08 -43.71 22.45
CA ASP A 119 -13.36 -42.85 23.60
C ASP A 119 -14.81 -42.36 23.59
N LYS A 120 -15.31 -41.93 22.42
CA LYS A 120 -16.72 -41.53 22.27
C LYS A 120 -17.69 -42.67 22.54
N LYS A 121 -17.37 -43.90 22.13
CA LYS A 121 -18.20 -45.07 22.40
C LYS A 121 -18.19 -45.43 23.89
N ALA A 122 -17.04 -45.39 24.54
CA ALA A 122 -16.90 -45.67 25.97
C ALA A 122 -17.66 -44.64 26.82
N LEU A 123 -17.53 -43.35 26.48
CA LEU A 123 -18.27 -42.28 27.14
C LEU A 123 -19.79 -42.46 27.01
N LEU A 124 -20.28 -42.83 25.82
CA LEU A 124 -21.69 -43.10 25.59
C LEU A 124 -22.21 -44.29 26.41
N LEU A 125 -21.38 -45.32 26.60
CA LEU A 125 -21.75 -46.48 27.42
C LEU A 125 -21.89 -46.10 28.90
N GLN A 126 -20.91 -45.37 29.44
CA GLN A 126 -20.97 -44.85 30.82
C GLN A 126 -22.18 -43.96 31.07
N LEU A 127 -22.47 -43.04 30.14
CA LEU A 127 -23.65 -42.17 30.24
C LEU A 127 -24.96 -42.96 30.24
N LYS A 128 -25.00 -44.08 29.50
CA LYS A 128 -26.17 -44.95 29.47
C LYS A 128 -26.34 -45.71 30.79
N GLU A 129 -25.25 -46.21 31.37
CA GLU A 129 -25.28 -46.90 32.67
C GLU A 129 -25.73 -45.93 33.78
N GLN A 130 -25.23 -44.69 33.79
CA GLN A 130 -25.64 -43.64 34.75
C GLN A 130 -27.09 -43.18 34.58
N GLN A 131 -27.71 -43.40 33.42
CA GLN A 131 -29.14 -43.12 33.21
C GLN A 131 -30.05 -44.28 33.63
N GLN A 132 -29.47 -45.45 33.87
CA GLN A 132 -30.17 -46.66 34.25
C GLN A 132 -30.12 -46.91 35.77
N GLU A 133 -29.16 -46.30 36.47
CA GLU A 133 -29.21 -46.04 37.91
C GLU A 133 -30.16 -44.87 38.24
#